data_AF-A0A150HU51-F1
#
_entry.id   AF-A0A150HU51-F1
#
_cell.length_a   1.000
_cell.length_b   1.000
_cell.length_c   1.000
_cell.angle_alpha   90.00
_cell.angle_beta   90.00
_cell.angle_gamma   90.00
#
_symmetry.space_group_name_H-M   'P 1'
#
loop_
_entity.id
_entity.type
_entity.pdbx_description
1 polymer ?
#
loop_
_entity_poly.entity_id
_entity_poly.type
_entity_poly.pdbx_seq_one_letter_code
_entity_poly.pdbx_strand_id
1 'polypeptide(L)'
;MSKREVTEFDLRCPEFQNRDLKPEHFEFRQDGKIVRKDRWERGIYKIHGHLCGLFDFSSRKDFEIDDIVKAIEQLTDAAKEAKADTEG
;
A
#
# COMPACT_ATOMS: atom_id res chain seq x y z
N MET A 1 -17.41 -8.91 -10.33
CA MET A 1 -17.49 -7.64 -9.58
C MET A 1 -18.84 -7.61 -8.88
N SER A 2 -18.87 -7.69 -7.55
CA SER A 2 -20.12 -7.40 -6.83
C SER A 2 -20.44 -5.93 -7.06
N LYS A 3 -21.54 -5.64 -7.76
CA LYS A 3 -21.99 -4.26 -8.04
C LYS A 3 -22.69 -3.60 -6.83
N ARG A 4 -22.69 -4.27 -5.68
CA ARG A 4 -23.35 -3.80 -4.47
C ARG A 4 -22.45 -2.80 -3.74
N GLU A 5 -23.01 -1.67 -3.34
CA GLU A 5 -22.33 -0.69 -2.49
C GLU A 5 -22.19 -1.20 -1.04
N VAL A 6 -21.11 -0.78 -0.38
CA VAL A 6 -20.92 -1.02 1.06
C VAL A 6 -21.91 -0.13 1.81
N THR A 7 -22.56 -0.68 2.84
CA THR A 7 -23.52 0.05 3.67
C THR A 7 -23.07 0.09 5.13
N GLU A 8 -23.72 0.93 5.94
CA GLU A 8 -23.51 0.96 7.40
C GLU A 8 -23.76 -0.41 8.06
N PHE A 9 -24.65 -1.24 7.49
CA PHE A 9 -24.89 -2.59 8.00
C PHE A 9 -23.64 -3.48 7.87
N ASP A 10 -22.91 -3.31 6.77
CA ASP A 10 -21.71 -4.07 6.46
C ASP A 10 -20.51 -3.64 7.34
N LEU A 11 -20.55 -2.42 7.91
CA LEU A 11 -19.49 -1.82 8.73
C LEU A 11 -19.73 -1.88 10.25
N ARG A 12 -20.65 -2.73 10.73
CA ARG A 12 -20.96 -2.82 12.17
C ARG A 12 -19.88 -3.47 13.02
N CYS A 13 -18.93 -4.19 12.39
CA CYS A 13 -17.83 -4.84 13.10
C CYS A 13 -16.92 -3.80 13.78
N PRO A 14 -16.36 -4.08 14.98
CA PRO A 14 -15.50 -3.14 15.71
C PRO A 14 -14.33 -2.57 14.90
N GLU A 15 -13.78 -3.35 13.97
CA GLU A 15 -12.67 -2.96 13.10
C GLU A 15 -12.99 -1.79 12.15
N PHE A 16 -14.28 -1.51 11.91
CA PHE A 16 -14.74 -0.41 11.06
C PHE A 16 -15.33 0.77 11.85
N GLN A 17 -15.39 0.66 13.19
CA GLN A 17 -15.94 1.71 14.05
C GLN A 17 -14.95 2.87 14.22
N ASN A 18 -14.91 3.75 13.24
CA ASN A 18 -14.14 5.00 13.26
C ASN A 18 -14.98 6.14 12.69
N ARG A 19 -15.01 7.28 13.41
CA ARG A 19 -15.84 8.45 13.10
C ARG A 19 -15.56 9.08 11.74
N ASP A 20 -14.34 8.90 11.22
CA ASP A 20 -13.92 9.47 9.94
C ASP A 20 -14.12 8.48 8.77
N LEU A 21 -14.60 7.27 9.05
CA LEU A 21 -14.87 6.24 8.05
C LEU A 21 -16.35 6.24 7.69
N LYS A 22 -16.62 6.28 6.39
CA LYS A 22 -17.95 6.20 5.81
C LYS A 22 -18.01 5.02 4.85
N PRO A 23 -19.19 4.42 4.61
CA PRO A 23 -19.35 3.33 3.64
C PRO A 23 -18.77 3.63 2.25
N GLU A 24 -18.86 4.88 1.81
CA GLU A 24 -18.31 5.36 0.53
C GLU A 24 -16.79 5.19 0.37
N HIS A 25 -16.05 5.09 1.48
CA HIS A 25 -14.60 4.85 1.48
C HIS A 25 -14.22 3.38 1.21
N PHE A 26 -15.20 2.47 1.17
CA PHE A 26 -14.99 1.04 1.06
C PHE A 26 -15.64 0.42 -0.19
N GLU A 27 -15.12 -0.73 -0.58
CA GLU A 27 -15.64 -1.56 -1.65
C GLU A 27 -15.55 -3.04 -1.29
N PHE A 28 -16.39 -3.87 -1.93
CA PHE A 28 -16.23 -5.32 -1.90
C PHE A 28 -15.16 -5.73 -2.90
N ARG A 29 -14.12 -6.40 -2.40
CA ARG A 29 -13.11 -7.06 -3.22
C ARG A 29 -13.69 -8.34 -3.84
N GLN A 30 -13.02 -8.87 -4.86
CA GLN A 30 -13.45 -10.09 -5.56
C GLN A 30 -13.64 -11.31 -4.64
N ASP A 31 -12.91 -11.38 -3.53
CA ASP A 31 -13.02 -12.43 -2.51
C ASP A 31 -14.11 -12.15 -1.45
N GLY A 32 -14.93 -11.12 -1.64
CA GLY A 32 -16.03 -10.76 -0.74
C GLY A 32 -15.61 -9.93 0.47
N LYS A 33 -14.31 -9.61 0.63
CA LYS A 33 -13.84 -8.78 1.74
C LYS A 33 -14.16 -7.30 1.51
N ILE A 34 -14.50 -6.60 2.58
CA ILE A 34 -14.65 -5.15 2.59
C ILE A 34 -13.25 -4.55 2.73
N VAL A 35 -12.86 -3.72 1.77
CA VAL A 35 -11.54 -3.08 1.75
C VAL A 35 -11.69 -1.59 1.46
N ARG A 36 -10.73 -0.77 1.90
CA ARG A 36 -10.72 0.65 1.51
C ARG A 36 -10.41 0.81 0.02
N LYS A 37 -11.08 1.77 -0.62
CA LYS A 37 -10.84 2.14 -2.02
C LYS A 37 -9.42 2.71 -2.22
N ASP A 38 -8.97 3.55 -1.27
CA ASP A 38 -7.63 4.18 -1.28
C ASP A 38 -6.48 3.27 -0.79
N ARG A 39 -6.73 1.95 -0.60
CA ARG A 39 -5.72 1.04 -0.03
C ARG A 39 -4.42 0.99 -0.81
N TRP A 40 -4.48 1.15 -2.14
CA TRP A 40 -3.32 1.11 -3.01
C TRP A 40 -2.48 2.37 -2.85
N GLU A 41 -3.11 3.54 -2.90
CA GLU A 41 -2.47 4.83 -2.65
C GLU A 41 -1.81 4.87 -1.27
N ARG A 42 -2.54 4.50 -0.21
CA ARG A 42 -1.98 4.43 1.15
C ARG A 42 -0.83 3.42 1.26
N GLY A 43 -0.91 2.31 0.53
CA GLY A 43 0.16 1.32 0.45
C GLY A 43 1.43 1.90 -0.16
N ILE A 44 1.31 2.62 -1.27
CA ILE A 44 2.42 3.29 -1.94
C ILE A 44 3.03 4.38 -1.04
N TYR A 45 2.22 5.23 -0.39
CA TYR A 45 2.74 6.22 0.57
C TYR A 45 3.51 5.58 1.73
N LYS A 46 3.05 4.42 2.22
CA LYS A 46 3.75 3.68 3.26
C LYS A 46 5.10 3.15 2.77
N ILE A 47 5.14 2.59 1.56
CA ILE A 47 6.39 2.13 0.94
C ILE A 47 7.35 3.31 0.75
N HIS A 48 6.89 4.43 0.19
CA HIS A 48 7.67 5.65 0.06
C HIS A 48 8.29 6.08 1.40
N GLY A 49 7.51 6.08 2.49
CA GLY A 49 8.00 6.39 3.83
C GLY A 49 9.14 5.48 4.31
N HIS A 50 9.16 4.21 3.92
CA HIS A 50 10.26 3.29 4.21
C HIS A 50 11.50 3.52 3.34
N LEU A 51 11.32 4.03 2.12
CA LEU A 51 12.40 4.33 1.18
C LEU A 51 13.07 5.70 1.43
N CYS A 52 12.37 6.62 2.10
CA CYS A 52 12.91 7.90 2.56
C CYS A 52 14.22 7.70 3.33
N GLY A 53 15.30 8.33 2.86
CA GLY A 53 16.62 8.25 3.48
C GLY A 53 17.50 7.09 3.05
N LEU A 54 16.97 6.11 2.29
CA LEU A 54 17.77 5.06 1.63
C LEU A 54 18.18 5.46 0.21
N PHE A 55 17.35 6.26 -0.46
CA PHE A 55 17.58 6.81 -1.80
C PHE A 55 17.37 8.33 -1.78
N ASP A 56 17.40 9.01 -2.93
CA ASP A 56 17.04 10.45 -3.05
C ASP A 56 15.51 10.70 -2.88
N PHE A 57 14.88 9.93 -1.99
CA PHE A 57 13.53 10.21 -1.50
C PHE A 57 13.59 11.12 -0.29
N SER A 58 12.72 12.13 -0.32
CA SER A 58 12.49 13.02 0.81
C SER A 58 11.03 13.02 1.15
N SER A 59 10.71 13.04 2.45
CA SER A 59 9.35 13.26 2.93
C SER A 59 8.78 14.63 2.53
N ARG A 60 9.61 15.53 1.97
CA ARG A 60 9.25 16.87 1.52
C ARG A 60 9.16 17.02 0.00
N LYS A 61 9.52 15.99 -0.75
CA LYS A 61 9.42 15.98 -2.22
C LYS A 61 8.26 15.09 -2.63
N ASP A 62 7.56 15.48 -3.68
CA ASP A 62 6.64 14.59 -4.37
C ASP A 62 7.43 13.45 -5.03
N PHE A 63 6.75 12.35 -5.31
CA PHE A 63 7.33 11.16 -5.92
C PHE A 63 6.35 10.57 -6.94
N GLU A 64 6.89 9.94 -7.97
CA GLU A 64 6.12 9.15 -8.91
C GLU A 64 6.18 7.66 -8.55
N ILE A 65 5.19 6.89 -9.00
CA ILE A 65 5.17 5.43 -8.79
C ILE A 65 6.42 4.79 -9.38
N ASP A 66 6.89 5.27 -10.53
CA ASP A 66 8.09 4.76 -11.20
C ASP A 66 9.36 4.95 -10.37
N ASP A 67 9.42 6.00 -9.53
CA ASP A 67 10.55 6.19 -8.63
C ASP A 67 10.58 5.07 -7.58
N ILE A 68 9.40 4.74 -7.01
CA ILE A 68 9.25 3.65 -6.04
C ILE A 68 9.65 2.31 -6.67
N VAL A 69 9.23 2.05 -7.90
CA VAL A 69 9.57 0.81 -8.63
C VAL A 69 11.08 0.69 -8.80
N LYS A 70 11.75 1.74 -9.30
CA LYS A 70 13.21 1.74 -9.51
C LYS A 70 13.97 1.48 -8.22
N ALA A 71 13.55 2.08 -7.10
CA ALA A 71 14.19 1.85 -5.82
C ALA A 71 14.01 0.41 -5.31
N ILE A 72 12.84 -0.19 -5.54
CA ILE A 72 12.61 -1.60 -5.21
C ILE A 72 13.49 -2.52 -6.07
N GLU A 73 13.65 -2.23 -7.37
CA GLU A 73 14.55 -2.97 -8.26
C GLU A 73 15.99 -2.93 -7.73
N GLN A 74 16.49 -1.75 -7.38
CA GLN A 74 17.83 -1.59 -6.80
C GLN A 74 18.01 -2.38 -5.49
N LEU A 75 17.03 -2.34 -4.58
CA LEU A 75 17.05 -3.14 -3.35
C LEU A 75 17.08 -4.65 -3.65
N THR A 76 16.32 -5.08 -4.66
CA THR A 76 16.24 -6.49 -5.05
C THR A 76 17.56 -6.97 -5.66
N ASP A 77 18.21 -6.14 -6.48
CA ASP A 77 19.50 -6.48 -7.06
C ASP A 77 20.61 -6.53 -6.00
N ALA A 78 20.68 -5.56 -5.10
CA ALA A 78 21.59 -5.60 -3.96
C ALA A 78 21.37 -6.85 -3.07
N ALA A 79 20.11 -7.26 -2.88
CA ALA A 79 19.79 -8.48 -2.13
C ALA A 79 20.19 -9.78 -2.87
N LYS A 80 20.21 -9.79 -4.20
CA LYS A 80 20.71 -10.91 -5.00
C LYS A 80 22.23 -11.01 -4.91
N GLU A 81 22.93 -9.90 -5.03
CA GLU A 81 24.40 -9.83 -4.91
C GLU A 81 24.87 -10.31 -3.54
N ALA A 82 24.27 -9.80 -2.46
CA ALA A 82 24.60 -10.23 -1.10
C ALA A 82 24.38 -11.73 -0.85
N LYS A 83 23.39 -12.35 -1.52
CA LYS A 83 23.18 -13.81 -1.44
C LYS A 83 24.25 -14.59 -2.20
N ALA A 84 24.66 -14.12 -3.38
CA ALA A 84 25.71 -14.75 -4.17
C ALA A 84 27.05 -14.76 -3.41
N ASP A 85 27.37 -13.68 -2.71
CA ASP A 85 28.59 -13.56 -1.89
C ASP A 85 28.58 -14.45 -0.63
N THR A 86 27.40 -14.87 -0.17
CA THR A 86 27.27 -15.74 1.03
C THR A 86 27.34 -17.23 0.67
N GLU A 87 27.10 -17.58 -0.60
CA GLU A 87 27.07 -18.96 -1.10
C GLU A 87 28.33 -19.37 -1.88
N GLY A 88 29.24 -18.43 -2.17
CA GLY A 88 30.53 -18.66 -2.87
C GLY A 88 31.73 -18.74 -1.92
#